data_AF-A0A354FEN5-F1
#
_entry.id   AF-A0A354FEN5-F1
#
_cell.length_a   1.000
_cell.length_b   1.000
_cell.length_c   1.000
_cell.angle_alpha   90.00
_cell.angle_beta   90.00
_cell.angle_gamma   90.00
#
_symmetry.space_group_name_H-M   'P 1'
#
loop_
_entity.id
_entity.type
_entity.pdbx_description
1 polymer ?
#
loop_
_entity_poly.entity_id
_entity_poly.type
_entity_poly.pdbx_seq_one_letter_code
_entity_poly.pdbx_strand_id
1 'polypeptide(L)'
;KRLLLEAPGTYHHSILVGNLAEAAAEAIHADPLLVRVGAYYHSFGKLKRPYFFIENQMSRDNPHDKLASSLSTLIIRLHVKDGLELAREYKLPPAIQEIIEQHHGTSLIAYFYQRALESE
;
A
#
# COMPACT_ATOMS: atom_id res chain seq x y z
N LYS A 1 12.28 -10.55 0.78
CA LYS A 1 13.53 -9.73 0.69
C LYS A 1 13.37 -8.51 -0.21
N ARG A 2 12.72 -8.62 -1.39
CA ARG A 2 12.49 -7.50 -2.32
C ARG A 2 11.97 -6.22 -1.66
N LEU A 3 10.89 -6.30 -0.88
CA LEU A 3 10.30 -5.13 -0.22
C LEU A 3 11.31 -4.34 0.64
N LEU A 4 12.10 -5.03 1.46
CA LEU A 4 13.15 -4.42 2.29
C LEU A 4 14.23 -3.70 1.46
N LEU A 5 14.56 -4.22 0.28
CA LEU A 5 15.67 -3.69 -0.55
C LEU A 5 15.20 -2.64 -1.56
N GLU A 6 14.05 -2.84 -2.19
CA GLU A 6 13.52 -2.04 -3.29
C GLU A 6 12.54 -0.95 -2.81
N ALA A 7 11.86 -1.16 -1.68
CA ALA A 7 10.89 -0.22 -1.10
C ALA A 7 10.99 -0.21 0.45
N PRO A 8 12.15 0.19 1.01
CA PRO A 8 12.43 0.09 2.45
C PRO A 8 11.44 0.89 3.32
N GLY A 9 10.93 2.01 2.80
CA GLY A 9 9.90 2.80 3.46
C GLY A 9 8.58 2.05 3.59
N THR A 10 8.12 1.45 2.49
CA THR A 10 6.93 0.59 2.52
C THR A 10 7.13 -0.60 3.44
N TYR A 11 8.32 -1.22 3.45
CA TYR A 11 8.63 -2.30 4.38
C TYR A 11 8.48 -1.85 5.84
N HIS A 12 9.12 -0.74 6.22
CA HIS A 12 9.03 -0.21 7.57
C HIS A 12 7.58 0.16 7.97
N HIS A 13 6.85 0.79 7.05
CA HIS A 13 5.42 1.08 7.21
C HIS A 13 4.61 -0.20 7.48
N SER A 14 4.80 -1.25 6.68
CA SER A 14 4.08 -2.52 6.85
C SER A 14 4.36 -3.20 8.19
N ILE A 15 5.59 -3.11 8.72
CA ILE A 15 5.92 -3.64 10.05
C ILE A 15 5.19 -2.87 11.15
N LEU A 16 5.17 -1.54 11.08
CA LEU A 16 4.46 -0.72 12.06
C LEU A 16 2.95 -0.96 12.03
N VAL A 17 2.35 -1.04 10.84
CA VAL A 17 0.94 -1.40 10.66
C VAL A 17 0.66 -2.80 11.24
N GLY A 18 1.55 -3.76 10.98
CA GLY A 18 1.44 -5.13 11.52
C GLY A 18 1.39 -5.15 13.04
N ASN A 19 2.28 -4.43 13.71
CA ASN A 19 2.30 -4.36 15.18
C ASN A 19 1.00 -3.76 15.75
N LEU A 20 0.50 -2.67 15.15
CA LEU A 20 -0.73 -2.03 15.62
C LEU A 20 -1.96 -2.90 15.36
N ALA A 21 -2.04 -3.50 14.17
CA ALA A 21 -3.18 -4.31 13.77
C ALA A 21 -3.22 -5.65 14.52
N GLU A 22 -2.06 -6.27 14.80
CA GLU A 22 -1.93 -7.47 15.64
C GLU A 22 -2.49 -7.19 17.05
N ALA A 23 -2.03 -6.13 17.70
CA ALA A 23 -2.52 -5.75 19.04
C ALA A 23 -4.04 -5.48 19.06
N ALA A 24 -4.57 -4.83 18.01
CA ALA A 24 -6.01 -4.61 17.88
C ALA A 24 -6.77 -5.92 17.69
N ALA A 25 -6.25 -6.85 16.90
CA ALA A 25 -6.86 -8.16 16.67
C ALA A 25 -6.90 -8.99 17.95
N GLU A 26 -5.83 -9.00 18.75
CA GLU A 26 -5.79 -9.69 20.04
C GLU A 26 -6.86 -9.14 21.01
N ALA A 27 -6.98 -7.81 21.09
CA ALA A 27 -7.91 -7.14 21.99
C ALA A 27 -9.39 -7.46 21.71
N ILE A 28 -9.73 -7.82 20.47
CA ILE A 28 -11.11 -8.16 20.06
C ILE A 28 -11.30 -9.66 19.78
N HIS A 29 -10.32 -10.49 20.13
CA HIS A 29 -10.32 -11.95 19.88
C HIS A 29 -10.47 -12.34 18.39
N ALA A 30 -9.92 -11.53 17.48
CA ALA A 30 -9.73 -11.90 16.07
C ALA A 30 -8.44 -12.74 15.89
N ASP A 31 -8.08 -13.10 14.65
CA ASP A 31 -6.84 -13.83 14.35
C ASP A 31 -5.64 -12.86 14.23
N PRO A 32 -4.76 -12.75 15.26
CA PRO A 32 -3.66 -11.82 15.24
C PRO A 32 -2.55 -12.21 14.26
N LEU A 33 -2.35 -13.51 14.02
CA LEU A 33 -1.32 -13.99 13.11
C LEU A 33 -1.67 -13.66 11.67
N LEU A 34 -2.93 -13.90 11.27
CA LEU A 34 -3.42 -13.54 9.94
C LEU A 34 -3.29 -12.03 9.71
N VAL A 35 -3.71 -11.22 10.68
CA VAL A 35 -3.64 -9.75 10.58
C VAL A 35 -2.20 -9.27 10.45
N ARG A 36 -1.28 -9.77 11.28
CA ARG A 36 0.14 -9.42 11.19
C ARG A 36 0.75 -9.77 9.84
N VAL A 37 0.52 -11.00 9.35
CA VAL A 37 1.04 -11.45 8.06
C VAL A 37 0.39 -10.67 6.92
N GLY A 38 -0.92 -10.42 6.99
CA GLY A 38 -1.65 -9.58 6.03
C GLY A 38 -1.05 -8.19 5.92
N ALA A 39 -0.74 -7.55 7.04
CA ALA A 39 -0.08 -6.24 7.07
C ALA A 39 1.29 -6.25 6.41
N TYR A 40 2.06 -7.34 6.49
CA TYR A 40 3.36 -7.43 5.81
C TYR A 40 3.24 -7.35 4.29
N TYR A 41 2.15 -7.86 3.72
CA TYR A 41 1.95 -7.94 2.27
C TYR A 41 0.98 -6.91 1.70
N HIS A 42 0.12 -6.29 2.50
CA HIS A 42 -0.99 -5.44 2.01
C HIS A 42 -0.55 -4.39 0.97
N SER A 43 0.60 -3.76 1.18
CA SER A 43 1.15 -2.68 0.34
C SER A 43 2.27 -3.12 -0.61
N PHE A 44 2.61 -4.41 -0.72
CA PHE A 44 3.80 -4.83 -1.48
C PHE A 44 3.72 -4.60 -3.00
N GLY A 45 2.53 -4.31 -3.56
CA GLY A 45 2.38 -3.88 -4.96
C GLY A 45 3.11 -2.58 -5.27
N LYS A 46 3.41 -1.76 -4.24
CA LYS A 46 4.27 -0.56 -4.35
C LYS A 46 5.66 -0.87 -4.90
N LEU A 47 6.13 -2.14 -4.82
CA LEU A 47 7.35 -2.63 -5.47
C LEU A 47 7.44 -2.32 -6.96
N LYS A 48 6.32 -2.24 -7.67
CA LYS A 48 6.35 -1.93 -9.11
C LYS A 48 6.82 -0.50 -9.39
N ARG A 49 6.52 0.45 -8.51
CA ARG A 49 6.82 1.89 -8.67
C ARG A 49 7.13 2.57 -7.32
N PRO A 50 8.18 2.16 -6.59
CA PRO A 50 8.38 2.60 -5.20
C PRO A 50 8.45 4.12 -5.03
N TYR A 51 9.10 4.82 -5.96
CA TYR A 51 9.32 6.27 -5.92
C TYR A 51 8.03 7.11 -5.92
N PHE A 52 6.90 6.55 -6.34
CA PHE A 52 5.59 7.23 -6.30
C PHE A 52 4.90 7.15 -4.93
N PHE A 53 5.52 6.51 -3.93
CA PHE A 53 4.99 6.42 -2.58
C PHE A 53 5.92 7.19 -1.64
N ILE A 54 5.33 8.15 -0.91
CA ILE A 54 6.08 9.14 -0.12
C ILE A 54 7.06 8.50 0.86
N GLU A 55 6.70 7.35 1.45
CA GLU A 55 7.56 6.65 2.40
C GLU A 55 8.88 6.15 1.77
N ASN A 56 8.95 6.01 0.45
CA ASN A 56 10.16 5.57 -0.27
C ASN A 56 10.89 6.72 -0.98
N GLN A 57 10.43 7.96 -0.85
CA GLN A 57 11.09 9.11 -1.46
C GLN A 57 12.25 9.54 -0.57
N MET A 58 13.48 9.35 -1.04
CA MET A 58 14.70 9.76 -0.32
C MET A 58 15.16 11.18 -0.66
N SER A 59 14.67 11.73 -1.77
CA SER A 59 14.92 13.11 -2.22
C SER A 59 13.73 14.02 -1.89
N ARG A 60 13.89 15.33 -2.05
CA ARG A 60 12.78 16.29 -1.96
C ARG A 60 11.91 16.38 -3.22
N ASP A 61 12.25 15.67 -4.30
CA ASP A 61 11.51 15.77 -5.57
C ASP A 61 10.37 14.74 -5.58
N ASN A 62 9.14 15.21 -5.39
CA ASN A 62 7.96 14.36 -5.45
C ASN A 62 7.51 14.22 -6.92
N PRO A 63 7.53 13.01 -7.53
CA PRO A 63 7.13 12.83 -8.93
C PRO A 63 5.69 13.27 -9.20
N HIS A 64 4.82 13.30 -8.18
CA HIS A 64 3.44 13.74 -8.30
C HIS A 64 3.27 15.24 -8.56
N ASP A 65 4.30 16.05 -8.32
CA ASP A 65 4.26 17.51 -8.56
C ASP A 65 4.22 17.84 -10.06
N LYS A 66 4.70 16.91 -10.89
CA LYS A 66 4.79 17.05 -12.35
C LYS A 66 3.67 16.31 -13.10
N LEU A 67 2.75 15.68 -12.38
CA LEU A 67 1.67 14.86 -12.95
C LEU A 67 0.30 15.46 -12.71
N ALA A 68 -0.63 15.26 -13.65
CA ALA A 68 -2.04 15.52 -13.44
C ALA A 68 -2.58 14.71 -12.24
N SER A 69 -3.58 15.25 -11.55
CA SER A 69 -4.22 14.62 -10.39
C SER A 69 -4.85 13.26 -10.73
N SER A 70 -5.44 13.14 -11.92
CA SER A 70 -6.03 11.89 -12.44
C SER A 70 -4.98 10.79 -12.60
N LEU A 71 -3.82 11.11 -13.18
CA LEU A 71 -2.72 10.15 -13.37
C LEU A 71 -2.08 9.75 -12.03
N SER A 72 -1.89 10.71 -11.12
CA SER A 72 -1.38 10.41 -9.76
C SER A 72 -2.30 9.45 -9.01
N THR A 73 -3.61 9.71 -9.06
CA THR A 73 -4.65 8.85 -8.47
C THR A 73 -4.60 7.44 -9.07
N LEU A 74 -4.43 7.33 -10.39
CA LEU A 74 -4.32 6.04 -11.06
C LEU A 74 -3.09 5.26 -10.60
N ILE A 75 -1.91 5.89 -10.55
CA ILE A 75 -0.66 5.26 -10.10
C ILE A 75 -0.80 4.74 -8.67
N ILE A 76 -1.36 5.57 -7.77
CA ILE A 76 -1.56 5.18 -6.37
C ILE A 76 -2.54 4.01 -6.29
N ARG A 77 -3.69 4.08 -6.97
CA ARG A 77 -4.69 2.99 -6.92
C ARG A 77 -4.18 1.68 -7.51
N LEU A 78 -3.30 1.73 -8.52
CA LEU A 78 -2.77 0.55 -9.18
C LEU A 78 -1.96 -0.37 -8.26
N HIS A 79 -1.41 0.11 -7.15
CA HIS A 79 -0.62 -0.75 -6.25
C HIS A 79 -1.43 -1.92 -5.68
N VAL A 80 -2.75 -1.78 -5.54
CA VAL A 80 -3.63 -2.89 -5.11
C VAL A 80 -3.66 -3.98 -6.17
N LYS A 81 -3.92 -3.61 -7.42
CA LYS A 81 -3.94 -4.54 -8.55
C LYS A 81 -2.57 -5.20 -8.76
N ASP A 82 -1.51 -4.40 -8.75
CA ASP A 82 -0.14 -4.88 -8.87
C ASP A 82 0.23 -5.82 -7.71
N GLY A 83 -0.28 -5.53 -6.51
CA GLY A 83 -0.14 -6.40 -5.35
C GLY A 83 -0.81 -7.75 -5.57
N LEU A 84 -2.05 -7.77 -6.06
CA LEU A 84 -2.76 -9.02 -6.36
C LEU A 84 -2.07 -9.85 -7.44
N GLU A 85 -1.53 -9.20 -8.49
CA GLU A 85 -0.74 -9.88 -9.51
C GLU A 85 0.49 -10.56 -8.92
N LEU A 86 1.27 -9.83 -8.10
CA LEU A 86 2.42 -10.39 -7.38
C LEU A 86 2.00 -11.50 -6.40
N ALA A 87 0.85 -11.36 -5.74
CA ALA A 87 0.38 -12.33 -4.76
C ALA A 87 0.05 -13.66 -5.42
N ARG A 88 -0.56 -13.61 -6.61
CA ARG A 88 -0.84 -14.79 -7.44
C ARG A 88 0.45 -15.42 -7.97
N GLU A 89 1.38 -14.60 -8.46
CA GLU A 89 2.70 -15.05 -8.94
C GLU A 89 3.47 -15.82 -7.85
N TYR A 90 3.50 -15.26 -6.63
CA TYR A 90 4.15 -15.88 -5.48
C TYR A 90 3.28 -16.88 -4.71
N LYS A 91 2.07 -17.19 -5.21
CA LYS A 91 1.14 -18.16 -4.62
C LYS A 91 0.80 -17.88 -3.15
N LEU A 92 0.60 -16.61 -2.79
CA LEU A 92 0.17 -16.23 -1.45
C LEU A 92 -1.23 -16.80 -1.15
N PRO A 93 -1.53 -17.16 0.11
CA PRO A 93 -2.84 -17.69 0.50
C PRO A 93 -3.99 -16.74 0.13
N PRO A 94 -5.19 -17.25 -0.18
CA PRO A 94 -6.36 -16.42 -0.53
C PRO A 94 -6.66 -15.33 0.50
N ALA A 95 -6.59 -15.64 1.79
CA ALA A 95 -6.83 -14.66 2.85
C ALA A 95 -5.88 -13.45 2.81
N ILE A 96 -4.62 -13.64 2.37
CA ILE A 96 -3.67 -12.53 2.19
C ILE A 96 -4.01 -11.73 0.93
N GLN A 97 -4.44 -12.40 -0.14
CA GLN A 97 -4.91 -11.74 -1.36
C GLN A 97 -6.12 -10.85 -1.07
N GLU A 98 -7.07 -11.32 -0.27
CA GLU A 98 -8.25 -10.55 0.14
C GLU A 98 -7.87 -9.29 0.93
N ILE A 99 -6.92 -9.38 1.86
CA ILE A 99 -6.39 -8.21 2.58
C ILE A 99 -5.75 -7.22 1.60
N ILE A 100 -4.94 -7.69 0.65
CA ILE A 100 -4.34 -6.82 -0.38
C ILE A 100 -5.43 -6.12 -1.18
N GLU A 101 -6.48 -6.81 -1.61
CA GLU A 101 -7.58 -6.22 -2.39
C GLU A 101 -8.36 -5.17 -1.60
N GLN A 102 -8.62 -5.42 -0.32
CA GLN A 102 -9.63 -4.70 0.44
C GLN A 102 -9.08 -3.62 1.38
N HIS A 103 -7.77 -3.56 1.65
CA HIS A 103 -7.23 -2.70 2.71
C HIS A 103 -7.50 -1.18 2.54
N HIS A 104 -7.78 -0.73 1.31
CA HIS A 104 -8.26 0.64 1.05
C HIS A 104 -9.77 0.72 0.80
N GLY A 105 -10.45 -0.41 0.56
CA GLY A 105 -11.86 -0.48 0.20
C GLY A 105 -12.19 0.42 -0.99
N THR A 106 -13.20 1.27 -0.82
CA THR A 106 -13.64 2.28 -1.79
C THR A 106 -13.24 3.71 -1.40
N SER A 107 -12.22 3.84 -0.55
CA SER A 107 -11.80 5.14 -0.01
C SER A 107 -11.42 6.14 -1.10
N LEU A 108 -11.79 7.39 -0.89
CA LEU A 108 -11.43 8.50 -1.78
C LEU A 108 -9.94 8.86 -1.59
N ILE A 109 -9.20 9.01 -2.69
CA ILE A 109 -7.85 9.57 -2.69
C ILE A 109 -7.96 11.10 -2.58
N ALA A 110 -8.24 11.55 -1.35
CA ALA A 110 -8.72 12.90 -1.05
C ALA A 110 -7.78 14.02 -1.51
N TYR A 111 -6.46 13.86 -1.33
CA TYR A 111 -5.49 14.89 -1.71
C TYR A 111 -5.55 15.23 -3.22
N PHE A 112 -5.52 14.21 -4.07
CA PHE A 112 -5.58 14.42 -5.53
C PHE A 112 -6.98 14.78 -6.01
N TYR A 113 -8.03 14.33 -5.33
CA TYR A 113 -9.39 14.80 -5.58
C TYR A 113 -9.50 16.31 -5.34
N GLN A 114 -9.05 16.79 -4.17
CA GLN A 114 -9.07 18.21 -3.85
C GLN A 114 -8.20 19.03 -4.82
N ARG A 115 -7.01 18.55 -5.13
CA ARG A 115 -6.13 19.21 -6.11
C ARG A 115 -6.77 19.31 -7.49
N ALA A 116 -7.56 18.32 -7.90
CA ALA A 116 -8.31 18.38 -9.16
C ALA A 116 -9.41 19.46 -9.13
N LEU A 117 -10.12 19.62 -8.01
CA LEU A 117 -11.13 20.67 -7.85
C LEU A 117 -10.55 22.10 -7.86
N GLU A 118 -9.27 22.26 -7.48
CA GLU A 118 -8.59 23.56 -7.41
C GLU A 118 -7.81 23.91 -8.69
N SER A 119 -7.49 22.91 -9.52
CA SER A 119 -6.60 23.05 -10.69
C SER A 119 -7.30 22.85 -12.04
N GLU A 120 -8.61 22.56 -12.04
CA GLU A 120 -9.53 22.65 -13.18
C GLU A 120 -10.45 23.87 -13.00
#